data_AF-A0A2L0D0C4-F1
#
_entry.id   AF-A0A2L0D0C4-F1
#
_cell.length_a   1.000
_cell.length_b   1.000
_cell.length_c   1.000
_cell.angle_alpha   90.00
_cell.angle_beta   90.00
_cell.angle_gamma   90.00
#
_symmetry.space_group_name_H-M   'P 1'
#
loop_
_entity.id
_entity.type
_entity.pdbx_description
1 polymer ?
#
loop_
_entity_poly.entity_id
_entity_poly.type
_entity_poly.pdbx_seq_one_letter_code
_entity_poly.pdbx_strand_id
1 'polypeptide(L)'
;CYGGTAALFNAVSWIESSSWDGRYALVVAADIAVYAEGSARPTGGVGAIAMLVGPNAPLVIDRGVRSTYMTHTYDFYKPDLTSEYPIVDGKLSIE
;
A
#
# COMPACT_ATOMS: atom_id res chain seq x y z
N CYS A 1 4.21 -0.33 2.18
CA CYS A 1 3.88 -0.60 0.76
C CYS A 1 2.44 -1.07 0.51
N TYR A 2 1.90 -2.10 1.18
CA TYR A 2 0.56 -2.66 0.85
C TYR A 2 -0.65 -1.78 1.23
N GLY A 3 -0.49 -0.82 2.15
CA GLY A 3 -1.60 -0.01 2.69
C GLY A 3 -2.42 0.73 1.63
N GLY A 4 -1.79 1.23 0.57
CA GLY A 4 -2.49 1.89 -0.55
C GLY A 4 -3.43 0.95 -1.29
N THR A 5 -2.99 -0.30 -1.55
CA THR A 5 -3.83 -1.34 -2.17
C THR A 5 -5.00 -1.73 -1.27
N ALA A 6 -4.75 -1.89 0.03
CA ALA A 6 -5.81 -2.17 1.00
C ALA A 6 -6.87 -1.06 1.03
N ALA A 7 -6.44 0.21 1.04
CA ALA A 7 -7.36 1.35 0.98
C ALA A 7 -8.14 1.42 -0.34
N LEU A 8 -7.51 1.09 -1.48
CA LEU A 8 -8.19 0.99 -2.77
C LEU A 8 -9.28 -0.08 -2.77
N PHE A 9 -9.00 -1.27 -2.22
CA PHE A 9 -10.01 -2.32 -2.10
C PHE A 9 -11.16 -1.92 -1.17
N ASN A 10 -10.86 -1.28 -0.04
CA ASN A 10 -11.89 -0.76 0.86
C ASN A 10 -12.77 0.28 0.16
N ALA A 11 -12.19 1.18 -0.65
CA ALA A 11 -12.93 2.18 -1.41
C ALA A 11 -13.86 1.53 -2.45
N VAL A 12 -13.37 0.54 -3.20
CA VAL A 12 -14.21 -0.21 -4.15
C VAL A 12 -15.33 -0.94 -3.44
N SER A 13 -15.03 -1.65 -2.35
CA SER A 13 -16.06 -2.33 -1.55
C SER A 13 -17.08 -1.36 -0.95
N TRP A 14 -16.67 -0.16 -0.53
CA TRP A 14 -17.60 0.86 -0.05
C TRP A 14 -18.54 1.35 -1.17
N ILE A 15 -18.00 1.66 -2.36
CA ILE A 15 -18.79 2.10 -3.52
C ILE A 15 -19.79 1.02 -3.97
N GLU A 16 -19.42 -0.25 -3.85
CA GLU A 16 -20.29 -1.38 -4.20
C GLU A 16 -21.26 -1.78 -3.08
N SER A 17 -21.16 -1.17 -1.91
CA SER A 17 -21.99 -1.51 -0.75
C SER A 17 -23.35 -0.80 -0.77
N SER A 18 -24.31 -1.32 0.01
CA SER A 18 -25.58 -0.64 0.27
C SER A 18 -25.46 0.66 1.06
N SER A 19 -24.29 0.93 1.64
CA SER A 19 -23.98 2.16 2.39
C SER A 19 -23.41 3.26 1.50
N TRP A 20 -23.22 3.00 0.20
CA TRP A 20 -22.76 4.00 -0.74
C TRP A 20 -23.82 5.09 -0.93
N ASP A 21 -23.41 6.35 -0.86
CA ASP A 21 -24.30 7.51 -0.95
C ASP A 21 -24.20 8.26 -2.28
N GLY A 22 -23.56 7.65 -3.29
CA GLY A 22 -23.38 8.23 -4.62
C GLY A 22 -22.13 9.11 -4.78
N ARG A 23 -21.38 9.40 -3.70
CA ARG A 23 -20.14 10.20 -3.79
C ARG A 23 -18.94 9.36 -4.22
N TYR A 24 -17.93 10.01 -4.79
CA TYR A 24 -16.65 9.35 -5.05
C TYR A 24 -15.92 9.00 -3.76
N ALA A 25 -15.15 7.91 -3.79
CA ALA A 25 -14.10 7.69 -2.81
C ALA A 25 -12.78 8.30 -3.30
N LEU A 26 -11.99 8.84 -2.38
CA LEU A 26 -10.64 9.33 -2.64
C LEU A 26 -9.65 8.51 -1.84
N VAL A 27 -8.74 7.83 -2.53
CA VAL A 27 -7.68 7.02 -1.92
C VAL A 27 -6.36 7.75 -2.10
N VAL A 28 -5.58 7.86 -1.01
CA VAL A 28 -4.24 8.45 -1.03
C VAL A 28 -3.23 7.40 -0.58
N ALA A 29 -2.24 7.14 -1.43
CA ALA A 29 -1.06 6.34 -1.09
C ALA A 29 0.15 7.27 -1.08
N ALA A 30 0.76 7.45 0.08
CA ALA A 30 1.90 8.34 0.26
C ALA A 30 2.90 7.73 1.24
N ASP A 31 4.18 7.88 0.95
CA ASP A 31 5.26 7.31 1.77
C ASP A 31 6.54 8.13 1.59
N ILE A 32 7.36 8.14 2.65
CA ILE A 32 8.77 8.58 2.64
C ILE A 32 9.61 7.36 3.04
N ALA A 33 10.37 6.82 2.09
CA ALA A 33 11.25 5.69 2.30
C ALA A 33 12.67 6.20 2.58
N VAL A 34 13.05 6.17 3.86
CA VAL A 34 14.37 6.56 4.35
C VAL A 34 15.06 5.38 5.04
N TYR A 35 16.37 5.27 4.84
CA TYR A 35 17.19 4.17 5.34
C TYR A 35 18.47 4.70 6.00
N ALA A 36 18.97 3.94 6.97
CA ALA A 36 20.25 4.19 7.62
C ALA A 36 21.42 4.08 6.62
N GLU A 37 22.66 4.19 7.11
CA GLU A 37 23.83 3.95 6.26
C GLU A 37 23.92 2.49 5.85
N GLY A 38 24.33 2.23 4.62
CA GLY A 38 24.48 0.88 4.08
C GLY A 38 23.84 0.72 2.71
N SER A 39 23.78 -0.54 2.26
CA SER A 39 23.36 -0.92 0.92
C SER A 39 21.89 -0.62 0.58
N ALA A 40 21.02 -0.46 1.58
CA ALA A 40 19.63 -0.08 1.38
C ALA A 40 19.45 1.43 1.13
N ARG A 41 20.41 2.29 1.49
CA ARG A 41 20.26 3.74 1.36
C ARG A 41 19.90 4.22 -0.07
N PRO A 42 20.50 3.68 -1.14
CA PRO A 42 20.17 4.07 -2.51
C PRO A 42 18.76 3.63 -2.97
N THR A 43 18.05 2.79 -2.22
CA THR A 43 16.70 2.30 -2.57
C THR A 43 15.57 3.13 -1.94
N GLY A 44 15.91 4.28 -1.33
CA GLY A 44 14.95 5.24 -0.80
C GLY A 44 14.15 5.98 -1.87
N GLY A 45 13.21 6.79 -1.42
CA GLY A 45 12.36 7.58 -2.30
C GLY A 45 11.20 8.24 -1.54
N VAL A 46 10.44 9.08 -2.23
CA VAL A 46 9.27 9.75 -1.66
C VAL A 46 8.24 9.98 -2.76
N GLY A 47 6.96 9.85 -2.43
CA GLY A 47 5.88 10.14 -3.37
C GLY A 47 4.51 10.10 -2.72
N ALA A 48 3.54 10.68 -3.42
CA ALA A 48 2.13 10.61 -3.08
C ALA A 48 1.30 10.47 -4.36
N ILE A 49 0.28 9.62 -4.31
CA ILE A 49 -0.67 9.38 -5.40
C ILE A 49 -2.07 9.48 -4.82
N ALA A 50 -2.93 10.26 -5.49
CA ALA A 50 -4.35 10.35 -5.19
C ALA A 50 -5.15 9.67 -6.31
N MET A 51 -6.05 8.76 -5.94
CA MET A 51 -6.90 8.00 -6.86
C MET A 51 -8.36 8.29 -6.54
N LEU A 52 -9.10 8.82 -7.52
CA LEU A 52 -10.54 8.99 -7.44
C LEU A 52 -11.23 7.70 -7.91
N VAL A 53 -12.10 7.14 -7.08
CA VAL A 53 -12.77 5.86 -7.34
C VAL A 53 -14.27 6.10 -7.46
N GLY A 54 -14.89 5.52 -8.49
CA GLY A 54 -16.29 5.74 -8.87
C GLY A 54 -16.79 4.76 -9.94
N PRO A 55 -18.11 4.71 -10.20
CA PRO A 55 -18.67 3.94 -11.30
C PRO A 55 -18.24 4.52 -12.67
N ASN A 56 -18.35 3.71 -13.72
CA ASN A 56 -18.01 4.08 -15.11
C ASN A 56 -16.56 4.57 -15.27
N ALA A 57 -15.64 3.98 -14.49
CA ALA A 57 -14.23 4.32 -14.53
C ALA A 57 -13.58 3.88 -15.86
N PRO A 58 -12.61 4.64 -16.39
CA PRO A 58 -11.83 4.22 -17.57
C PRO A 58 -10.85 3.09 -17.25
N LEU A 59 -10.48 2.94 -15.96
CA LEU A 59 -9.67 1.85 -15.44
C LEU A 59 -10.55 1.03 -14.49
N VAL A 60 -11.07 -0.10 -14.98
CA VAL A 60 -12.01 -0.94 -14.25
C VAL A 60 -11.26 -2.05 -13.51
N ILE A 61 -11.56 -2.24 -12.23
CA ILE A 61 -11.06 -3.39 -11.47
C ILE A 61 -11.88 -4.62 -11.83
N ASP A 62 -11.20 -5.69 -12.27
CA ASP A 62 -11.83 -6.98 -12.51
C ASP A 62 -12.11 -7.70 -11.19
N ARG A 63 -13.38 -7.99 -10.91
CA ARG A 63 -13.84 -8.65 -9.68
C ARG A 63 -13.43 -10.13 -9.60
N GLY A 64 -13.22 -10.79 -10.75
CA GLY A 64 -12.94 -12.22 -10.82
C GLY A 64 -11.45 -12.57 -10.74
N VAL A 65 -10.58 -11.57 -10.84
CA VAL A 65 -9.13 -11.77 -11.00
C VAL A 65 -8.37 -11.13 -9.84
N ARG A 66 -8.48 -11.72 -8.65
CA ARG A 66 -7.74 -11.30 -7.45
C ARG A 66 -7.21 -12.52 -6.69
N SER A 67 -5.93 -12.47 -6.33
CA SER A 67 -5.30 -13.40 -5.38
C SER A 67 -4.59 -12.62 -4.28
N THR A 68 -4.46 -13.21 -3.10
CA THR A 68 -3.83 -12.58 -1.94
C THR A 68 -3.07 -13.64 -1.16
N TYR A 69 -1.83 -13.32 -0.78
CA TYR A 69 -1.01 -14.11 0.12
C TYR A 69 -0.59 -13.20 1.27
N MET A 70 -0.76 -13.70 2.49
CA MET A 70 -0.34 -13.03 3.71
C MET A 70 0.34 -14.07 4.59
N THR A 71 1.50 -13.73 5.12
CA THR A 71 2.26 -14.59 6.00
C THR A 71 2.85 -13.79 7.15
N HIS A 72 3.12 -14.47 8.25
CA HIS A 72 3.89 -13.89 9.33
C HIS A 72 5.38 -14.03 9.01
N THR A 73 6.07 -12.90 8.86
CA THR A 73 7.50 -12.84 8.57
C THR A 73 8.11 -11.59 9.20
N TYR A 74 9.45 -11.58 9.32
CA TYR A 74 10.25 -10.49 9.85
C TYR A 74 11.36 -10.09 8.86
N ASP A 75 11.00 -9.98 7.59
CA ASP A 75 11.90 -9.61 6.50
C ASP A 75 12.20 -8.10 6.49
N PHE A 76 11.17 -7.26 6.67
CA PHE A 76 11.28 -5.80 6.75
C PHE A 76 10.27 -5.25 7.75
N TYR A 77 10.74 -4.59 8.81
CA TYR A 77 9.86 -4.03 9.83
C TYR A 77 10.50 -2.86 10.58
N LYS A 78 9.66 -2.07 11.28
CA LYS A 78 10.08 -0.86 12.03
C LYS A 78 9.74 -1.01 13.53
N PRO A 79 10.54 -1.79 14.30
CA PRO A 79 10.24 -2.05 15.70
C PRO A 79 10.69 -0.92 16.64
N ASP A 80 11.69 -0.13 16.24
CA ASP A 80 12.19 1.01 17.01
C ASP A 80 11.32 2.24 16.73
N LEU A 81 10.53 2.63 17.73
CA LEU A 81 9.61 3.77 17.62
C LEU A 81 10.32 5.13 17.71
N THR A 82 11.63 5.15 18.00
CA THR A 82 12.44 6.37 18.08
C THR A 82 13.19 6.68 16.78
N SER A 83 13.14 5.77 15.79
CA SER A 83 13.87 5.86 14.54
C SER A 83 12.94 5.70 13.33
N GLU A 84 13.23 6.41 12.24
CA GLU A 84 12.52 6.23 10.97
C GLU A 84 13.02 5.02 10.18
N TYR A 85 14.21 4.50 10.53
CA TYR A 85 14.90 3.47 9.78
C TYR A 85 14.38 2.06 10.10
N PRO A 86 14.14 1.23 9.08
CA PRO A 86 13.71 -0.15 9.27
C PRO A 86 14.87 -1.07 9.65
N ILE A 87 14.52 -2.19 10.29
CA ILE A 87 15.36 -3.39 10.30
C ILE A 87 15.01 -4.19 9.04
N VAL A 88 16.03 -4.61 8.30
CA VAL A 88 15.89 -5.30 7.01
C VAL A 88 16.77 -6.54 6.97
N ASP A 89 16.15 -7.70 6.78
CA ASP A 89 16.82 -8.91 6.30
C ASP A 89 16.74 -8.93 4.76
N GLY A 90 17.78 -8.39 4.12
CA GLY A 90 17.79 -8.18 2.67
C GLY A 90 17.69 -9.45 1.84
N LYS A 91 18.10 -10.61 2.37
CA LYS A 91 17.95 -11.89 1.67
C LYS A 91 16.52 -12.38 1.80
N LEU A 92 15.97 -12.39 3.02
CA LEU A 92 14.60 -12.85 3.28
C LEU A 92 13.55 -11.99 2.59
N SER A 93 13.78 -10.68 2.41
CA SER A 93 12.86 -9.80 1.68
C SER A 93 12.76 -10.08 0.18
N ILE A 94 13.63 -10.93 -0.38
CA ILE A 94 13.64 -11.28 -1.81
C ILE A 94 13.07 -12.69 -2.05
N GLU A 95 13.15 -13.59 -1.07
CA GLU A 95 12.70 -14.99 -1.15
C GLU A 95 11.17 -15.13 -1.00
#